data_AF-A0A954RTC4-F1
#
_entry.id   AF-A0A954RTC4-F1
#
_cell.length_a   1.000
_cell.length_b   1.000
_cell.length_c   1.000
_cell.angle_alpha   90.00
_cell.angle_beta   90.00
_cell.angle_gamma   90.00
#
_symmetry.space_group_name_H-M   'P 1'
#
loop_
_entity.id
_entity.type
_entity.pdbx_description
1 polymer ?
#
loop_
_entity_poly.entity_id
_entity_poly.type
_entity_poly.pdbx_seq_one_letter_code
_entity_poly.pdbx_strand_id
1 'polypeptide(L)'
;EEFWKIYQLDVVSIPTNRPMQRINHPDVIYQTEKEKWTAIADEVREVHKEGRPILVGTVSIEQSEIVSHRLSKYGIPHNVLNAKHHEREAEIIAQAGRKGAVTIATNMAGRGTDIILGGSAEHLAWEELSQKYASRIEVPKVEWDKLVKEIEKREGMDVEAEEVMQLGGLHVIGSERHDSRRIDLQLRGRSGRQGDPGS
;
A
#
# COMPACT_ATOMS: atom_id res chain seq x y z
N GLU A 1 22.05 -16.97 -8.27
CA GLU A 1 23.50 -17.27 -8.20
C GLU A 1 24.15 -16.86 -6.89
N GLU A 2 23.99 -15.61 -6.44
CA GLU A 2 24.61 -15.12 -5.19
C GLU A 2 24.24 -15.98 -3.96
N PHE A 3 22.95 -16.29 -3.77
CA PHE A 3 22.48 -17.14 -2.67
C PHE A 3 23.17 -18.51 -2.61
N TRP A 4 23.41 -19.14 -3.77
CA TRP A 4 24.11 -20.41 -3.84
C TRP A 4 25.61 -20.25 -3.58
N LYS A 5 26.27 -19.30 -4.25
CA LYS A 5 27.72 -19.11 -4.14
C LYS A 5 28.16 -18.76 -2.71
N ILE A 6 27.39 -17.92 -2.01
CA ILE A 6 27.74 -17.43 -0.67
C ILE A 6 27.16 -18.34 0.42
N TYR A 7 25.90 -18.74 0.29
CA TYR A 7 25.16 -19.41 1.38
C TYR A 7 24.80 -20.86 1.08
N GLN A 8 25.08 -21.38 -0.12
CA GLN A 8 24.65 -22.71 -0.58
C GLN A 8 23.13 -22.91 -0.45
N LEU A 9 22.37 -21.83 -0.70
CA LEU A 9 20.91 -21.84 -0.65
C LEU A 9 20.30 -21.82 -2.05
N ASP A 10 19.47 -22.81 -2.32
CA ASP A 10 18.60 -22.86 -3.49
C ASP A 10 17.44 -21.88 -3.36
N VAL A 11 17.02 -21.32 -4.50
CA VAL A 11 15.86 -20.43 -4.58
C VAL A 11 14.78 -21.13 -5.40
N VAL A 12 13.69 -21.50 -4.73
CA VAL A 12 12.51 -22.10 -5.35
C VAL A 12 11.40 -21.06 -5.45
N SER A 13 10.85 -20.87 -6.64
CA SER A 13 9.68 -20.00 -6.83
C SER A 13 8.40 -20.81 -6.54
N ILE A 14 7.70 -20.44 -5.46
CA ILE A 14 6.42 -21.03 -5.10
C ILE A 14 5.32 -20.40 -5.98
N PRO A 15 4.45 -21.21 -6.62
CA PRO A 15 3.34 -20.68 -7.41
C PRO A 15 2.39 -19.86 -6.54
N THR A 16 1.74 -18.86 -7.14
CA THR A 16 0.77 -18.03 -6.43
C THR A 16 -0.52 -18.81 -6.15
N ASN A 17 -1.19 -18.48 -5.04
CA ASN A 17 -2.47 -19.09 -4.68
C ASN A 17 -3.58 -18.83 -5.71
N ARG A 18 -3.58 -17.63 -6.31
CA ARG A 18 -4.51 -17.20 -7.36
C ARG A 18 -3.74 -16.58 -8.53
N PRO A 19 -4.28 -16.61 -9.76
CA PRO A 19 -3.66 -15.96 -10.91
C PRO A 19 -3.53 -14.45 -10.69
N MET A 20 -2.37 -13.90 -11.04
CA MET A 20 -2.08 -12.47 -10.88
C MET A 20 -2.73 -11.66 -12.01
N GLN A 21 -3.52 -10.65 -11.66
CA GLN A 21 -4.28 -9.80 -12.60
C GLN A 21 -3.74 -8.36 -12.71
N ARG A 22 -2.65 -8.04 -12.00
CA ARG A 22 -2.06 -6.69 -11.99
C ARG A 22 -1.58 -6.29 -13.38
N ILE A 23 -1.98 -5.09 -13.81
CA ILE A 23 -1.53 -4.49 -15.05
C ILE A 23 -0.27 -3.68 -14.76
N ASN A 24 0.87 -4.06 -15.32
CA ASN A 24 2.09 -3.25 -15.18
C ASN A 24 2.22 -2.33 -16.39
N HIS A 25 1.94 -1.04 -16.19
CA HIS A 25 2.12 -0.02 -17.22
C HIS A 25 3.61 0.20 -17.55
N PRO A 26 3.94 0.60 -18.79
CA PRO A 26 5.31 0.98 -19.15
C PRO A 26 5.72 2.26 -18.41
N ASP A 27 7.02 2.41 -18.19
CA ASP A 27 7.55 3.60 -17.54
C ASP A 27 7.36 4.84 -18.42
N VAL A 28 6.98 5.96 -17.81
CA VAL A 28 6.83 7.25 -18.47
C VAL A 28 8.01 8.14 -18.12
N ILE A 29 8.71 8.65 -19.13
CA ILE A 29 9.93 9.44 -18.96
C ILE A 29 9.65 10.89 -19.33
N TYR A 30 9.97 11.81 -18.43
CA TYR A 30 9.82 13.25 -18.62
C TYR A 30 11.18 13.91 -18.81
N GLN A 31 11.22 15.03 -19.54
CA GLN A 31 12.45 15.77 -19.77
C GLN A 31 12.93 16.48 -18.50
N THR A 32 11.99 17.01 -17.70
CA THR A 32 12.31 17.72 -16.45
C THR A 32 11.62 17.09 -15.25
N GLU A 33 12.24 17.25 -14.08
CA GLU A 33 11.63 16.82 -12.81
C GLU A 33 10.32 17.56 -12.52
N LYS A 34 10.25 18.85 -12.87
CA LYS A 34 9.05 19.66 -12.63
C LYS A 34 7.84 19.09 -13.39
N GLU A 35 8.03 18.67 -14.64
CA GLU A 35 7.00 18.01 -15.44
C GLU A 35 6.61 16.67 -14.81
N LYS A 36 7.60 15.84 -14.44
CA LYS A 36 7.38 14.56 -13.75
C LYS A 36 6.50 14.71 -12.51
N TRP A 37 6.87 15.62 -11.60
CA TRP A 37 6.13 15.84 -10.34
C TRP A 37 4.73 16.39 -10.57
N THR A 38 4.54 17.17 -11.64
CA THR A 38 3.21 17.67 -12.01
C THR A 38 2.37 16.54 -12.58
N ALA A 39 2.93 15.72 -13.47
CA ALA A 39 2.25 14.57 -14.04
C ALA A 39 1.85 13.53 -13.00
N ILE A 40 2.73 13.19 -12.04
CA ILE A 40 2.38 12.29 -10.92
C ILE A 40 1.20 12.87 -10.14
N ALA A 41 1.23 14.15 -9.79
CA ALA A 41 0.18 14.76 -9.00
C ALA A 41 -1.15 14.87 -9.79
N ASP A 42 -1.09 15.08 -11.11
CA ASP A 42 -2.26 15.05 -11.99
C ASP A 42 -2.85 13.63 -12.11
N GLU A 43 -2.01 12.61 -12.27
CA GLU A 43 -2.43 11.19 -12.29
C GLU A 43 -3.11 10.81 -10.97
N VAL A 44 -2.49 11.16 -9.84
CA VAL A 44 -3.10 10.96 -8.51
C VAL A 44 -4.45 11.65 -8.42
N ARG A 45 -4.58 12.87 -8.92
CA ARG A 45 -5.85 13.62 -8.91
C ARG A 45 -6.92 12.92 -9.74
N GLU A 46 -6.62 12.48 -10.95
CA GLU A 46 -7.62 11.82 -11.81
C GLU A 46 -8.06 10.47 -11.22
N VAL A 47 -7.11 9.65 -10.76
CA VAL A 47 -7.41 8.35 -10.13
C VAL A 47 -8.16 8.53 -8.80
N HIS A 48 -7.83 9.55 -8.03
CA HIS A 48 -8.51 9.85 -6.76
C HIS A 48 -9.96 10.30 -6.98
N LYS A 49 -10.28 11.03 -8.05
CA LYS A 49 -11.67 11.40 -8.41
C LYS A 49 -12.54 10.18 -8.67
N GLU A 50 -11.97 9.11 -9.21
CA GLU A 50 -12.67 7.83 -9.40
C GLU A 50 -12.91 7.09 -8.07
N GLY A 51 -12.19 7.46 -7.01
CA GLY A 51 -12.26 6.84 -5.69
C GLY A 51 -11.32 5.64 -5.52
N ARG A 52 -10.36 5.42 -6.41
CA ARG A 52 -9.38 4.32 -6.28
C ARG A 52 -8.33 4.64 -5.22
N PRO A 53 -7.87 3.64 -4.44
CA PRO A 53 -6.74 3.81 -3.55
C PRO A 53 -5.43 3.91 -4.33
N ILE A 54 -4.52 4.75 -3.82
CA ILE A 54 -3.26 5.09 -4.48
C ILE A 54 -2.09 4.99 -3.50
N LEU A 55 -1.03 4.30 -3.93
CA LEU A 55 0.26 4.27 -3.25
C LEU A 55 1.34 4.93 -4.13
N VAL A 56 1.91 6.03 -3.67
CA VAL A 56 3.03 6.70 -4.34
C VAL A 56 4.33 6.33 -3.63
N GLY A 57 5.24 5.64 -4.33
CA GLY A 57 6.58 5.32 -3.85
C GLY A 57 7.60 6.35 -4.31
N THR A 58 8.31 6.96 -3.36
CA THR A 58 9.44 7.88 -3.60
C THR A 58 10.75 7.28 -3.11
N VAL A 59 11.91 7.80 -3.52
CA VAL A 59 13.20 7.29 -3.00
C VAL A 59 13.73 8.10 -1.81
N SER A 60 13.30 9.35 -1.66
CA SER A 60 13.74 10.24 -0.57
C SER A 60 12.60 10.98 0.13
N ILE A 61 12.84 11.41 1.38
CA ILE A 61 11.87 12.16 2.18
C ILE A 61 11.55 13.50 1.51
N GLU A 62 12.55 14.18 0.95
CA GLU A 62 12.38 15.46 0.26
C GLU A 62 11.41 15.34 -0.92
N GLN A 63 11.51 14.25 -1.70
CA GLN A 63 10.59 13.98 -2.79
C GLN A 63 9.17 13.71 -2.30
N SER A 64 9.02 12.98 -1.19
CA SER A 64 7.72 12.77 -0.55
C SER A 64 7.07 14.10 -0.17
N GLU A 65 7.84 15.04 0.36
CA GLU A 65 7.35 16.39 0.68
C GLU A 65 6.96 17.19 -0.57
N ILE A 66 7.72 17.07 -1.67
CA ILE A 66 7.37 17.72 -2.95
C ILE A 66 6.02 17.22 -3.47
N VAL A 67 5.79 15.90 -3.44
CA VAL A 67 4.52 15.30 -3.87
C VAL A 67 3.40 15.72 -2.91
N SER A 68 3.62 15.58 -1.60
CA SER A 68 2.68 15.98 -0.53
C SER A 68 2.21 17.44 -0.69
N HIS A 69 3.14 18.37 -0.90
CA HIS A 69 2.83 19.78 -1.09
C HIS A 69 1.96 20.03 -2.33
N ARG A 70 2.17 19.26 -3.42
CA ARG A 70 1.35 19.37 -4.64
C ARG A 70 -0.05 18.79 -4.44
N LEU A 71 -0.16 17.62 -3.80
CA LEU A 71 -1.46 17.03 -3.47
C LEU A 71 -2.26 17.94 -2.53
N SER A 72 -1.60 18.58 -1.57
CA SER A 72 -2.20 19.58 -0.69
C SER A 72 -2.81 20.76 -1.46
N LYS A 73 -2.16 21.22 -2.54
CA LYS A 73 -2.70 22.28 -3.41
C LYS A 73 -3.94 21.85 -4.17
N TYR A 74 -4.07 20.57 -4.48
CA TYR A 74 -5.29 20.00 -5.07
C TYR A 74 -6.37 19.68 -4.04
N GLY A 75 -6.09 19.86 -2.74
CA GLY A 75 -7.03 19.55 -1.66
C GLY A 75 -7.22 18.05 -1.44
N ILE A 76 -6.27 17.22 -1.87
CA ILE A 76 -6.36 15.75 -1.75
C ILE A 76 -5.81 15.32 -0.38
N PRO A 77 -6.62 14.69 0.49
CA PRO A 77 -6.14 14.16 1.75
C PRO A 77 -5.20 12.98 1.49
N HIS A 78 -4.03 13.00 2.11
CA HIS A 78 -3.02 11.96 1.92
C HIS A 78 -2.17 11.78 3.18
N ASN A 79 -1.56 10.60 3.31
CA ASN A 79 -0.63 10.29 4.38
C ASN A 79 0.80 10.16 3.84
N VAL A 80 1.79 10.62 4.61
CA VAL A 80 3.21 10.50 4.25
C VAL A 80 3.92 9.59 5.26
N LEU A 81 4.63 8.59 4.75
CA LEU A 81 5.37 7.62 5.54
C LEU A 81 6.86 7.77 5.24
N ASN A 82 7.66 7.95 6.29
CA ASN A 82 9.08 8.29 6.21
C ASN A 82 9.99 7.28 6.91
N ALA A 83 9.48 6.10 7.26
CA ALA A 83 10.19 5.02 7.94
C ALA A 83 10.74 5.39 9.33
N LYS A 84 10.13 6.35 10.02
CA LYS A 84 10.52 6.76 11.38
C LYS A 84 9.72 6.06 12.47
N HIS A 85 8.43 5.78 12.23
CA HIS A 85 7.52 5.24 13.25
C HIS A 85 6.82 3.99 12.74
N HIS A 86 7.48 2.84 12.88
CA HIS A 86 7.03 1.59 12.23
C HIS A 86 5.61 1.15 12.62
N GLU A 87 5.21 1.26 13.89
CA GLU A 87 3.87 0.84 14.36
C GLU A 87 2.77 1.69 13.74
N ARG A 88 2.88 3.02 13.86
CA ARG A 88 1.91 3.95 13.29
C ARG A 88 1.87 3.92 11.77
N GLU A 89 3.01 3.70 11.12
CA GLU A 89 3.07 3.54 9.67
C GLU A 89 2.38 2.25 9.20
N ALA A 90 2.48 1.18 9.98
CA ALA A 90 1.78 -0.06 9.71
C ALA A 90 0.26 0.14 9.77
N GLU A 91 -0.25 0.87 10.76
CA GLU A 91 -1.67 1.21 10.88
C GLU A 91 -2.17 1.99 9.64
N ILE A 92 -1.42 3.00 9.21
CA ILE A 92 -1.78 3.80 8.03
C ILE A 92 -1.79 2.91 6.77
N ILE A 93 -0.78 2.05 6.60
CA ILE A 93 -0.66 1.16 5.43
C ILE A 93 -1.77 0.12 5.42
N ALA A 94 -2.15 -0.40 6.58
CA ALA A 94 -3.25 -1.36 6.71
C ALA A 94 -4.59 -0.78 6.23
N GLN A 95 -4.75 0.56 6.26
CA GLN A 95 -5.92 1.27 5.77
C GLN A 95 -5.74 1.89 4.38
N ALA A 96 -4.56 1.77 3.76
CA ALA A 96 -4.25 2.39 2.47
C ALA A 96 -5.05 1.81 1.28
N GLY A 97 -5.71 0.66 1.46
CA GLY A 97 -6.57 0.03 0.45
C GLY A 97 -8.03 0.46 0.49
N ARG A 98 -8.41 1.39 1.39
CA ARG A 98 -9.76 1.99 1.43
C ARG A 98 -10.01 2.94 0.26
N LYS A 99 -11.27 3.11 -0.10
CA LYS A 99 -11.72 3.95 -1.21
C LYS A 99 -11.22 5.38 -1.06
N GLY A 100 -10.57 5.88 -2.10
CA GLY A 100 -9.99 7.22 -2.16
C GLY A 100 -8.77 7.44 -1.25
N ALA A 101 -8.25 6.42 -0.57
CA ALA A 101 -7.06 6.59 0.26
C ALA A 101 -5.82 6.88 -0.60
N VAL A 102 -5.06 7.91 -0.23
CA VAL A 102 -3.80 8.26 -0.89
C VAL A 102 -2.65 8.18 0.12
N THR A 103 -1.67 7.34 -0.18
CA THR A 103 -0.51 7.12 0.70
C THR A 103 0.77 7.35 -0.07
N ILE A 104 1.66 8.18 0.49
CA ILE A 104 3.02 8.42 -0.01
C ILE A 104 3.98 7.65 0.88
N ALA A 105 4.73 6.72 0.31
CA ALA A 105 5.70 5.89 1.03
C ALA A 105 7.11 6.19 0.53
N THR A 106 7.98 6.61 1.46
CA THR A 106 9.40 6.80 1.16
C THR A 106 10.11 5.45 1.18
N ASN A 107 10.79 5.11 0.09
CA ASN A 107 11.55 3.89 -0.13
C ASN A 107 10.67 2.64 0.06
N MET A 108 10.77 1.99 1.23
CA MET A 108 9.98 0.84 1.64
C MET A 108 9.29 1.08 2.98
N ALA A 109 8.91 2.32 3.30
CA ALA A 109 8.04 2.60 4.43
C ALA A 109 6.76 1.74 4.34
N GLY A 110 6.29 1.22 5.48
CA GLY A 110 5.19 0.25 5.48
C GLY A 110 5.56 -1.16 5.01
N ARG A 111 6.84 -1.54 5.03
CA ARG A 111 7.26 -2.93 4.76
C ARG A 111 6.79 -3.87 5.86
N GLY A 112 6.26 -5.01 5.46
CA GLY A 112 5.75 -6.03 6.37
C GLY A 112 4.25 -5.95 6.63
N THR A 113 3.60 -4.84 6.27
CA THR A 113 2.15 -4.69 6.34
C THR A 113 1.54 -4.83 4.94
N ASP A 114 0.50 -5.64 4.85
CA ASP A 114 -0.23 -5.87 3.62
C ASP A 114 -1.29 -4.80 3.40
N ILE A 115 -1.38 -4.31 2.16
CA ILE A 115 -2.47 -3.41 1.75
C ILE A 115 -3.60 -4.28 1.21
N ILE A 116 -4.68 -4.36 1.97
CA ILE A 116 -5.89 -5.12 1.63
C ILE A 116 -6.94 -4.14 1.12
N LEU A 117 -7.59 -4.45 0.00
CA LEU A 117 -8.67 -3.62 -0.55
C LEU A 117 -9.82 -3.57 0.46
N GLY A 118 -10.35 -2.38 0.73
CA GLY A 118 -11.35 -2.16 1.79
C GLY A 118 -10.76 -1.95 3.20
N GLY A 119 -9.44 -2.10 3.39
CA GLY A 119 -8.75 -1.94 4.67
C GLY A 119 -8.65 -3.22 5.49
N SER A 120 -7.88 -3.18 6.59
CA SER A 120 -7.67 -4.33 7.46
C SER A 120 -8.44 -4.19 8.77
N ALA A 121 -9.48 -5.02 8.95
CA ALA A 121 -10.23 -5.11 10.20
C ALA A 121 -9.38 -5.65 11.36
N GLU A 122 -8.42 -6.54 11.07
CA GLU A 122 -7.50 -7.08 12.08
C GLU A 122 -6.62 -5.99 12.72
N HIS A 123 -6.21 -4.99 11.94
CA HIS A 123 -5.42 -3.89 12.50
C HIS A 123 -6.25 -2.99 13.40
N LEU A 124 -7.49 -2.67 13.01
CA LEU A 124 -8.42 -1.90 13.85
C LEU A 124 -8.82 -2.67 15.12
N ALA A 125 -9.05 -3.98 15.00
CA ALA A 125 -9.33 -4.84 16.15
C ALA A 125 -8.17 -4.84 17.14
N TRP A 126 -6.93 -4.87 16.64
CA TRP A 126 -5.75 -4.76 17.50
C TRP A 126 -5.62 -3.39 18.14
N GLU A 127 -5.91 -2.31 17.43
CA GLU A 127 -5.88 -0.96 17.99
C GLU A 127 -6.82 -0.85 19.20
N GLU A 128 -8.05 -1.36 19.08
CA GLU A 128 -9.02 -1.40 20.19
C GLU A 128 -8.57 -2.33 21.33
N LEU A 129 -8.03 -3.52 21.02
CA LEU A 129 -7.65 -4.53 22.01
C LEU A 129 -6.29 -4.26 22.68
N SER A 130 -5.42 -3.48 22.06
CA SER A 130 -4.10 -3.12 22.60
C SER A 130 -4.20 -2.32 23.91
N GLN A 131 -5.35 -1.68 24.16
CA GLN A 131 -5.64 -1.00 25.43
C GLN A 131 -5.90 -2.00 26.57
N LYS A 132 -6.35 -3.22 26.24
CA LYS A 132 -6.74 -4.26 27.19
C LYS A 132 -5.69 -5.36 27.34
N TYR A 133 -4.95 -5.65 26.28
CA TYR A 133 -3.96 -6.73 26.23
C TYR A 133 -2.59 -6.19 25.85
N ALA A 134 -1.53 -6.70 26.51
CA ALA A 134 -0.16 -6.27 26.24
C ALA A 134 0.39 -6.83 24.91
N SER A 135 -0.15 -7.97 24.44
CA SER A 135 0.28 -8.60 23.19
C SER A 135 -0.86 -9.28 22.44
N ARG A 136 -0.74 -9.39 21.11
CA ARG A 136 -1.73 -10.07 20.24
C ARG A 136 -1.94 -11.53 20.64
N ILE A 137 -0.92 -12.18 21.18
CA ILE A 137 -0.94 -13.61 21.54
C ILE A 137 -1.83 -13.86 22.77
N GLU A 138 -1.93 -12.87 23.67
CA GLU A 138 -2.74 -12.97 24.87
C GLU A 138 -4.24 -12.80 24.61
N VAL A 139 -4.62 -12.27 23.44
CA VAL A 139 -6.01 -12.07 23.10
C VAL A 139 -6.70 -13.43 22.89
N PRO A 140 -7.79 -13.72 23.64
CA PRO A 140 -8.58 -14.92 23.38
C PRO A 140 -9.12 -14.93 21.95
N LYS A 141 -8.88 -16.01 21.20
CA LYS A 141 -9.28 -16.12 19.79
C LYS A 141 -10.77 -15.82 19.54
N VAL A 142 -11.65 -16.25 20.45
CA VAL A 142 -13.09 -16.01 20.36
C VAL A 142 -13.42 -14.51 20.43
N GLU A 143 -12.70 -13.76 21.28
CA GLU A 143 -12.88 -12.31 21.40
C GLU A 143 -12.35 -11.60 20.15
N TRP A 144 -11.15 -12.00 19.69
CA TRP A 144 -10.55 -11.49 18.45
C TRP A 144 -11.46 -11.69 17.23
N ASP A 145 -11.86 -12.93 16.95
CA ASP A 145 -12.67 -13.29 15.78
C ASP A 145 -14.04 -12.59 15.81
N LYS A 146 -14.59 -12.35 17.02
CA LYS A 146 -15.85 -11.63 17.19
C LYS A 146 -15.68 -10.15 16.87
N LEU A 147 -14.64 -9.51 17.40
CA LEU A 147 -14.40 -8.09 17.19
C LEU A 147 -14.05 -7.78 15.73
N VAL A 148 -13.21 -8.60 15.09
CA VAL A 148 -12.87 -8.44 13.66
C VAL A 148 -14.15 -8.44 12.82
N LYS A 149 -15.05 -9.42 13.01
CA LYS A 149 -16.34 -9.48 12.29
C LYS A 149 -17.27 -8.32 12.59
N GLU A 150 -17.22 -7.80 13.81
CA GLU A 150 -17.99 -6.62 14.19
C GLU A 150 -17.48 -5.38 13.45
N ILE A 151 -16.16 -5.19 13.40
CA ILE A 151 -15.51 -4.08 12.69
C ILE A 151 -15.72 -4.17 11.18
N GLU A 152 -15.54 -5.35 10.57
CA GLU A 152 -15.80 -5.57 9.13
C GLU A 152 -17.19 -5.09 8.74
N LYS A 153 -18.20 -5.44 9.55
CA LYS A 153 -19.59 -5.02 9.33
C LYS A 153 -19.82 -3.55 9.64
N ARG A 154 -19.25 -3.04 10.74
CA ARG A 154 -19.41 -1.65 11.19
C ARG A 154 -18.84 -0.67 10.17
N GLU A 155 -17.68 -0.99 9.61
CA GLU A 155 -16.96 -0.17 8.64
C GLU A 155 -17.37 -0.46 7.19
N GLY A 156 -18.15 -1.51 6.94
CA GLY A 156 -18.59 -1.89 5.60
C GLY A 156 -17.44 -2.33 4.68
N MET A 157 -16.37 -2.89 5.23
CA MET A 157 -15.12 -3.16 4.50
C MET A 157 -15.31 -4.12 3.32
N ASP A 158 -16.21 -5.11 3.45
CA ASP A 158 -16.51 -6.04 2.35
C ASP A 158 -17.10 -5.33 1.14
N VAL A 159 -18.04 -4.40 1.38
CA VAL A 159 -18.70 -3.62 0.33
C VAL A 159 -17.69 -2.68 -0.32
N GLU A 160 -16.89 -2.00 0.51
CA GLU A 160 -15.86 -1.08 0.05
C GLU A 160 -14.77 -1.82 -0.76
N ALA A 161 -14.38 -3.03 -0.36
CA ALA A 161 -13.43 -3.85 -1.09
C ALA A 161 -13.96 -4.21 -2.48
N GLU A 162 -15.23 -4.59 -2.60
CA GLU A 162 -15.85 -4.90 -3.89
C GLU A 162 -15.93 -3.66 -4.79
N GLU A 163 -16.31 -2.50 -4.25
CA GLU A 163 -16.29 -1.24 -4.98
C GLU A 163 -14.89 -0.90 -5.48
N VAL A 164 -13.87 -0.99 -4.63
CA VAL A 164 -12.48 -0.72 -4.99
C VAL A 164 -11.98 -1.70 -6.06
N MET A 165 -12.36 -2.98 -5.98
CA MET A 165 -12.05 -3.96 -7.01
C MET A 165 -12.68 -3.57 -8.36
N GLN A 166 -13.95 -3.15 -8.37
CA GLN A 166 -14.63 -2.71 -9.60
C GLN A 166 -14.00 -1.46 -10.22
N LEU A 167 -13.47 -0.57 -9.38
CA LEU A 167 -12.72 0.59 -9.85
C LEU A 167 -11.32 0.23 -10.39
N GLY A 168 -10.85 -1.01 -10.23
CA GLY A 168 -9.56 -1.48 -10.75
C GLY A 168 -8.49 -1.71 -9.68
N GLY A 169 -8.85 -1.70 -8.40
CA GLY A 169 -7.98 -2.00 -7.27
C GLY A 169 -6.92 -0.94 -6.99
N LEU A 170 -5.94 -1.31 -6.15
CA LEU A 170 -4.85 -0.43 -5.73
C LEU A 170 -3.98 -0.03 -6.93
N HIS A 171 -3.80 1.28 -7.09
CA HIS A 171 -2.90 1.85 -8.08
C HIS A 171 -1.57 2.26 -7.43
N VAL A 172 -0.46 1.75 -7.94
CA VAL A 172 0.88 2.01 -7.43
C VAL A 172 1.68 2.84 -8.42
N ILE A 173 2.15 4.00 -7.96
CA ILE A 173 2.97 4.92 -8.75
C ILE A 173 4.38 4.93 -8.17
N GLY A 174 5.38 4.56 -8.97
CA GLY A 174 6.79 4.78 -8.63
C GLY A 174 7.25 6.11 -9.19
N SER A 175 7.73 7.03 -8.33
CA SER A 175 8.20 8.33 -8.82
C SER A 175 9.54 8.26 -9.54
N GLU A 176 10.38 7.28 -9.17
CA GLU A 176 11.74 7.06 -9.66
C GLU A 176 12.08 5.57 -9.61
N ARG A 177 13.18 5.19 -10.27
CA ARG A 177 13.73 3.84 -10.17
C ARG A 177 14.72 3.78 -9.01
N HIS A 178 14.66 2.68 -8.26
CA HIS A 178 15.64 2.39 -7.21
C HIS A 178 16.93 1.82 -7.82
N ASP A 179 18.01 1.80 -7.03
CA ASP A 179 19.30 1.22 -7.41
C ASP A 179 19.20 -0.26 -7.82
N SER A 180 18.14 -0.95 -7.36
CA SER A 180 17.86 -2.32 -7.71
C SER A 180 16.43 -2.47 -8.22
N ARG A 181 16.31 -3.10 -9.40
CA ARG A 181 15.04 -3.53 -9.98
C ARG A 181 14.23 -4.41 -9.01
N ARG A 182 14.88 -5.08 -8.06
CA ARG A 182 14.20 -5.87 -7.02
C ARG A 182 13.29 -4.99 -6.16
N ILE A 183 13.72 -3.78 -5.81
CA ILE A 183 12.95 -2.87 -4.96
C ILE A 183 11.78 -2.30 -5.75
N ASP A 184 11.99 -1.94 -7.02
CA ASP A 184 10.90 -1.53 -7.91
C ASP A 184 9.82 -2.62 -8.04
N LEU A 185 10.23 -3.89 -8.17
CA LEU A 185 9.30 -5.03 -8.22
C LEU A 185 8.56 -5.25 -6.89
N GLN A 186 9.19 -4.94 -5.75
CA GLN A 186 8.53 -5.00 -4.44
C GLN A 186 7.47 -3.91 -4.30
N LEU A 187 7.74 -2.70 -4.79
CA LEU A 187 6.76 -1.62 -4.83
C LEU A 187 5.57 -2.01 -5.71
N ARG A 188 5.80 -2.48 -6.95
CA ARG A 188 4.74 -3.02 -7.83
C ARG A 188 3.99 -4.17 -7.17
N GLY A 189 4.69 -5.01 -6.40
CA GLY A 189 4.14 -6.13 -5.65
C GLY A 189 3.14 -5.75 -4.55
N ARG A 190 2.99 -4.46 -4.22
CA ARG A 190 1.98 -4.00 -3.26
C ARG A 190 0.56 -4.07 -3.80
N SER A 191 0.35 -4.01 -5.11
CA SER A 191 -0.97 -4.22 -5.75
C SER A 191 -1.12 -5.61 -6.37
N GLY A 192 -2.37 -6.01 -6.59
CA GLY A 192 -2.75 -7.28 -7.20
C GLY A 192 -2.52 -8.52 -6.33
N ARG A 193 -2.70 -8.37 -5.02
CA ARG A 193 -2.57 -9.48 -4.06
C ARG A 193 -3.72 -10.47 -4.23
N GLN A 194 -3.50 -11.76 -3.98
CA GLN A 194 -4.56 -12.79 -4.06
C GLN A 194 -5.41 -12.72 -5.35
N GLY A 195 -4.81 -12.32 -6.47
CA GLY A 195 -5.50 -12.20 -7.76
C GLY A 195 -6.42 -10.99 -7.89
N ASP A 196 -6.36 -10.04 -6.95
CA ASP A 196 -7.06 -8.77 -7.03
C ASP A 196 -6.63 -7.97 -8.27
N PRO A 197 -7.51 -7.11 -8.81
CA PRO A 197 -7.11 -6.13 -9.80
C PRO A 197 -6.15 -5.10 -9.18
N GLY A 198 -5.37 -4.45 -10.03
CA GLY A 198 -4.44 -3.41 -9.63
C GLY A 198 -3.60 -2.93 -10.80
N SER A 199 -2.99 -1.76 -10.64
CA SER A 199 -2.10 -1.16 -11.64
C SER A 199 -0.83 -0.58 -11.02
#